data_AF-A0A2V4DR89-F1
#
_entry.id   AF-A0A2V4DR89-F1
#
_cell.length_a   1.000
_cell.length_b   1.000
_cell.length_c   1.000
_cell.angle_alpha   90.00
_cell.angle_beta   90.00
_cell.angle_gamma   90.00
#
_symmetry.space_group_name_H-M   'P 1'
#
loop_
_entity.id
_entity.type
_entity.pdbx_description
1 polymer ?
#
loop_
_entity_poly.entity_id
_entity_poly.type
_entity_poly.pdbx_seq_one_letter_code
_entity_poly.pdbx_strand_id
1 'polypeptide(L)'
;MKLIKAEEIEFFYILPEDDLVKEETTLINNLIMPESQNCFNRRMGGYASEQLIETLQNGTDTRLAIFKVNARLATIPLKKEYDAYQTHCLFWTNKDINLKELDQKIKDDSYTDEDFRNAVIAKVQYAFCRHCRNKYIALVCDKEIYMSMYIPKHIPLSDNYYKKIDMIKTIRCPNCNELIGLFVLRFFDKVEDGN
;
A
#
# COMPACT_ATOMS: atom_id res chain seq x y z
N MET A 1 2.77 -16.89 3.71
CA MET A 1 1.55 -16.13 3.29
C MET A 1 0.26 -16.93 3.44
N LYS A 2 -0.89 -16.25 3.61
CA LYS A 2 -2.25 -16.81 3.52
C LYS A 2 -3.09 -16.05 2.48
N LEU A 3 -3.86 -16.78 1.67
CA LEU A 3 -4.85 -16.16 0.77
C LEU A 3 -6.07 -15.72 1.58
N ILE A 4 -6.40 -14.43 1.50
CA ILE A 4 -7.51 -13.80 2.20
C ILE A 4 -8.54 -13.32 1.18
N LYS A 5 -9.81 -13.52 1.52
CA LYS A 5 -10.93 -12.88 0.84
C LYS A 5 -11.72 -12.08 1.87
N ALA A 6 -11.57 -10.76 1.83
CA ALA A 6 -12.24 -9.84 2.74
C ALA A 6 -12.67 -8.58 1.97
N GLU A 7 -13.79 -7.97 2.34
CA GLU A 7 -14.33 -6.75 1.70
C GLU A 7 -14.40 -6.87 0.16
N GLU A 8 -14.81 -8.05 -0.35
CA GLU A 8 -14.92 -8.36 -1.78
C GLU A 8 -13.60 -8.34 -2.59
N ILE A 9 -12.47 -8.17 -1.90
CA ILE A 9 -11.12 -8.24 -2.47
C ILE A 9 -10.41 -9.51 -2.05
N GLU A 10 -9.56 -10.01 -2.94
CA GLU A 10 -8.72 -11.18 -2.71
C GLU A 10 -7.26 -10.75 -2.76
N PHE A 11 -6.49 -11.12 -1.75
CA PHE A 11 -5.08 -10.76 -1.62
C PHE A 11 -4.34 -11.78 -0.75
N PHE A 12 -3.02 -11.84 -0.89
CA PHE A 12 -2.19 -12.62 0.02
C PHE A 12 -1.78 -11.75 1.19
N TYR A 13 -2.13 -12.18 2.40
CA TYR A 13 -1.63 -11.59 3.64
C TYR A 13 -0.29 -12.22 3.99
N ILE A 14 0.70 -11.38 4.29
CA ILE A 14 2.02 -11.82 4.73
C ILE A 14 2.03 -11.75 6.26
N LEU A 15 2.26 -12.88 6.92
CA LEU A 15 2.42 -12.98 8.38
C LEU A 15 3.83 -12.53 8.80
N PRO A 16 4.03 -12.02 10.03
CA PRO A 16 5.35 -11.56 10.48
C PRO A 16 6.47 -12.61 10.39
N GLU A 17 6.13 -13.88 10.56
CA GLU A 17 7.07 -15.01 10.47
C GLU A 17 7.32 -15.54 9.05
N ASP A 18 6.61 -15.01 8.05
CA ASP A 18 6.79 -15.44 6.66
C ASP A 18 8.14 -14.95 6.11
N ASP A 19 8.82 -15.79 5.32
CA ASP A 19 10.13 -15.50 4.73
C ASP A 19 10.00 -14.52 3.55
N LEU A 20 10.02 -13.23 3.87
CA LEU A 20 9.89 -12.12 2.91
C LEU A 20 10.84 -12.26 1.72
N VAL A 21 12.08 -12.72 1.92
CA VAL A 21 13.09 -12.79 0.84
C VAL A 21 12.73 -13.86 -0.19
N LYS A 22 12.15 -15.00 0.21
CA LYS A 22 11.61 -16.02 -0.72
C LYS A 22 10.29 -15.59 -1.37
N GLU A 23 9.47 -14.85 -0.63
CA GLU A 23 8.16 -14.41 -1.08
C GLU A 23 8.25 -13.22 -2.07
N GLU A 24 9.20 -12.29 -1.84
CA GLU A 24 9.53 -11.18 -2.75
C GLU A 24 10.24 -11.66 -4.03
N THR A 25 11.20 -12.59 -3.95
CA THR A 25 11.92 -13.08 -5.16
C THR A 25 11.02 -13.76 -6.18
N THR A 26 9.88 -14.30 -5.75
CA THR A 26 8.94 -15.02 -6.63
C THR A 26 7.87 -14.10 -7.26
N LEU A 27 7.51 -12.96 -6.64
CA LEU A 27 6.39 -12.11 -7.08
C LEU A 27 6.75 -10.64 -7.38
N ILE A 28 7.84 -10.09 -6.82
CA ILE A 28 8.22 -8.67 -7.00
C ILE A 28 9.11 -8.43 -8.22
N ASN A 29 9.88 -9.43 -8.65
CA ASN A 29 10.89 -9.25 -9.71
C ASN A 29 10.35 -9.04 -11.14
N ASN A 30 9.02 -9.00 -11.36
CA ASN A 30 8.45 -8.88 -12.70
C ASN A 30 7.43 -7.74 -12.93
N LEU A 31 7.39 -6.72 -12.06
CA LEU A 31 6.50 -5.58 -12.28
C LEU A 31 7.22 -4.25 -12.47
N ILE A 32 7.71 -4.08 -13.70
CA ILE A 32 7.94 -2.76 -14.29
C ILE A 32 6.57 -2.12 -14.52
N MET A 33 6.06 -1.39 -13.52
CA MET A 33 4.98 -0.43 -13.74
C MET A 33 5.52 0.76 -14.54
N PRO A 34 4.79 1.26 -15.54
CA PRO A 34 5.22 2.42 -16.30
C PRO A 34 5.41 3.61 -15.35
N GLU A 35 6.51 4.35 -15.54
CA GLU A 35 6.79 5.59 -14.81
C GLU A 35 5.60 6.54 -14.96
N SER A 36 4.72 6.61 -13.96
CA SER A 36 3.63 7.57 -13.99
C SER A 36 4.23 8.98 -13.91
N GLN A 37 3.79 9.84 -14.83
CA GLN A 37 4.36 11.16 -15.17
C GLN A 37 4.24 12.23 -14.05
N ASN A 38 4.08 11.85 -12.79
CA ASN A 38 4.23 12.76 -11.65
C ASN A 38 5.69 12.75 -11.19
N CYS A 39 6.51 13.51 -11.91
CA CYS A 39 7.97 13.61 -11.76
C CYS A 39 8.51 14.02 -10.37
N PHE A 40 7.65 14.36 -9.40
CA PHE A 40 8.06 14.78 -8.06
C PHE A 40 7.88 13.73 -6.95
N ASN A 41 6.89 12.84 -7.07
CA ASN A 41 6.55 11.82 -6.07
C ASN A 41 6.62 10.44 -6.73
N ARG A 42 7.83 10.03 -7.12
CA ARG A 42 8.05 8.70 -7.73
C ARG A 42 7.88 7.60 -6.69
N ARG A 43 7.38 6.44 -7.14
CA ARG A 43 7.52 5.17 -6.40
C ARG A 43 9.01 4.97 -6.10
N MET A 44 9.34 4.45 -4.92
CA MET A 44 10.74 4.12 -4.64
C MET A 44 11.14 3.02 -5.61
N GLY A 45 12.00 3.34 -6.58
CA GLY A 45 12.44 2.38 -7.59
C GLY A 45 13.25 1.28 -6.91
N GLY A 46 12.62 0.14 -6.68
CA GLY A 46 13.28 -1.14 -6.37
C GLY A 46 13.89 -1.32 -4.97
N TYR A 47 14.04 -0.30 -4.13
CA TYR A 47 14.66 -0.48 -2.81
C TYR A 47 13.95 0.33 -1.72
N ALA A 48 13.00 -0.30 -1.02
CA ALA A 48 12.80 0.01 0.39
C ALA A 48 13.92 -0.68 1.18
N SER A 49 14.48 -0.03 2.20
CA SER A 49 15.47 -0.69 3.05
C SER A 49 14.84 -1.91 3.73
N GLU A 50 15.58 -2.99 3.94
CA GLU A 50 15.12 -4.16 4.69
C GLU A 50 14.53 -3.75 6.04
N GLN A 51 15.19 -2.80 6.72
CA GLN A 51 14.71 -2.21 7.97
C GLN A 51 13.31 -1.57 7.85
N LEU A 52 13.01 -0.88 6.75
CA LEU A 52 11.69 -0.28 6.53
C LEU A 52 10.62 -1.36 6.27
N ILE A 53 10.97 -2.39 5.49
CA ILE A 53 10.09 -3.53 5.23
C ILE A 53 9.77 -4.27 6.54
N GLU A 54 10.79 -4.55 7.35
CA GLU A 54 10.62 -5.15 8.68
C GLU A 54 9.78 -4.26 9.61
N THR A 55 9.97 -2.94 9.57
CA THR A 55 9.19 -1.99 10.37
C THR A 55 7.72 -2.01 9.96
N LEU A 56 7.42 -2.10 8.66
CA LEU A 56 6.06 -2.19 8.16
C LEU A 56 5.43 -3.53 8.49
N GLN A 57 6.19 -4.63 8.37
CA GLN A 57 5.68 -5.97 8.62
C GLN A 57 5.44 -6.25 10.11
N ASN A 58 6.29 -5.71 10.98
CA ASN A 58 6.19 -5.86 12.43
C ASN A 58 5.47 -4.70 13.13
N GLY A 59 4.88 -3.77 12.37
CA GLY A 59 4.16 -2.63 12.91
C GLY A 59 2.94 -3.03 13.73
N THR A 60 2.47 -2.12 14.59
CA THR A 60 1.27 -2.34 15.43
C THR A 60 -0.04 -2.11 14.67
N ASP A 61 0.04 -1.46 13.52
CA ASP A 61 -1.09 -1.03 12.69
C ASP A 61 -0.84 -1.26 11.18
N THR A 62 0.24 -1.97 10.83
CA THR A 62 0.62 -2.27 9.45
C THR A 62 0.98 -3.72 9.24
N ARG A 63 0.60 -4.25 8.06
CA ARG A 63 1.03 -5.55 7.54
C ARG A 63 1.26 -5.46 6.04
N LEU A 64 2.18 -6.25 5.52
CA LEU A 64 2.37 -6.37 4.08
C LEU A 64 1.33 -7.31 3.47
N ALA A 65 0.92 -7.00 2.24
CA ALA A 65 -0.02 -7.80 1.48
C ALA A 65 0.29 -7.72 -0.01
N ILE A 66 0.03 -8.82 -0.73
CA ILE A 66 0.22 -8.91 -2.18
C ILE A 66 -1.15 -8.91 -2.85
N PHE A 67 -1.37 -7.91 -3.69
CA PHE A 67 -2.61 -7.73 -4.42
C PHE A 67 -2.43 -8.15 -5.87
N LYS A 68 -3.43 -8.86 -6.39
CA LYS A 68 -3.56 -9.13 -7.81
C LYS A 68 -4.10 -7.89 -8.51
N VAL A 69 -3.38 -7.42 -9.52
CA VAL A 69 -3.67 -6.21 -10.29
C VAL A 69 -3.91 -6.59 -11.73
N ASN A 70 -5.09 -6.26 -12.26
CA ASN A 70 -5.34 -6.36 -13.69
C ASN A 70 -4.79 -5.10 -14.36
N ALA A 71 -3.57 -5.19 -14.89
CA ALA A 71 -2.96 -4.08 -15.59
C ALA A 71 -3.51 -4.00 -17.03
N ARG A 72 -4.61 -3.26 -17.21
CA ARG A 72 -4.97 -2.76 -18.55
C ARG A 72 -3.98 -1.68 -18.95
N LEU A 73 -2.93 -2.06 -19.70
CA LEU A 73 -2.07 -1.09 -20.37
C LEU A 73 -2.91 -0.32 -21.41
N ALA A 74 -3.35 0.88 -21.04
CA ALA A 74 -4.16 1.76 -21.90
C ALA A 74 -3.42 2.24 -23.17
N THR A 75 -2.16 1.85 -23.37
CA THR A 75 -1.28 2.40 -24.42
C THR A 75 -0.73 1.36 -25.40
N ILE A 76 -1.00 0.07 -25.25
CA ILE A 76 -0.57 -0.96 -26.22
C ILE A 76 -1.79 -1.84 -26.54
N PRO A 77 -2.16 -2.05 -27.82
CA PRO A 77 -3.25 -2.94 -28.21
C PRO A 77 -2.83 -4.40 -28.03
N LEU A 78 -2.49 -4.81 -26.81
CA LEU A 78 -2.31 -6.20 -26.44
C LEU A 78 -3.66 -6.71 -25.97
N LYS A 79 -4.26 -7.59 -26.79
CA LYS A 79 -5.49 -8.36 -26.50
C LYS A 79 -5.37 -9.31 -25.28
N LYS A 80 -4.39 -9.14 -24.40
CA LYS A 80 -4.12 -10.03 -23.29
C LYS A 80 -4.11 -9.23 -21.99
N GLU A 81 -5.10 -9.50 -21.15
CA GLU A 81 -5.02 -9.18 -19.74
C GLU A 81 -3.84 -9.98 -19.16
N TYR A 82 -2.96 -9.30 -18.44
CA TYR A 82 -1.90 -9.96 -17.68
C TYR A 82 -2.16 -9.72 -16.21
N ASP A 83 -2.20 -10.82 -15.47
CA ASP A 83 -2.26 -10.80 -14.03
C ASP A 83 -0.90 -10.38 -13.48
N ALA A 84 -0.88 -9.22 -12.83
CA ALA A 84 0.26 -8.69 -12.13
C ALA A 84 0.06 -8.82 -10.62
N TYR A 85 1.14 -8.98 -9.85
CA TYR A 85 1.09 -8.99 -8.38
C TYR A 85 1.90 -7.84 -7.81
N GLN A 86 1.30 -7.02 -6.96
CA GLN A 86 1.97 -5.89 -6.34
C GLN A 86 1.93 -6.01 -4.83
N THR A 87 3.09 -5.84 -4.20
CA THR A 87 3.20 -5.74 -2.74
C THR A 87 2.81 -4.33 -2.31
N HIS A 88 1.91 -4.26 -1.34
CA HIS A 88 1.43 -3.05 -0.68
C HIS A 88 1.42 -3.27 0.83
N CYS A 89 1.10 -2.22 1.57
CA CYS A 89 0.81 -2.30 3.00
C CYS A 89 -0.70 -2.18 3.22
N LEU A 90 -1.25 -3.02 4.09
CA LEU A 90 -2.49 -2.73 4.78
C LEU A 90 -2.15 -1.87 6.00
N PHE A 91 -2.82 -0.73 6.14
CA PHE A 91 -2.70 0.18 7.27
C PHE A 91 -4.06 0.32 7.96
N TRP A 92 -4.16 -0.03 9.23
CA TRP A 92 -5.39 0.14 10.00
C TRP A 92 -5.46 1.55 10.58
N THR A 93 -6.48 2.31 10.20
CA THR A 93 -6.68 3.69 10.68
C THR A 93 -7.16 3.75 12.14
N ASN A 94 -7.72 2.65 12.66
CA ASN A 94 -8.10 2.51 14.05
C ASN A 94 -6.88 2.19 14.93
N LYS A 95 -6.63 3.03 15.94
CA LYS A 95 -5.49 2.87 16.86
C LYS A 95 -5.61 1.68 17.81
N ASP A 96 -6.79 1.10 17.96
CA ASP A 96 -7.06 0.03 18.91
C ASP A 96 -7.02 -1.37 18.28
N ILE A 97 -6.60 -1.49 17.01
CA ILE A 97 -6.46 -2.80 16.36
C ILE A 97 -5.41 -3.65 17.08
N ASN A 98 -5.75 -4.91 17.37
CA ASN A 98 -4.79 -5.89 17.87
C ASN A 98 -4.34 -6.80 16.71
N LEU A 99 -3.27 -6.42 16.03
CA LEU A 99 -2.78 -7.20 14.90
C LEU A 99 -2.29 -8.60 15.27
N LYS A 100 -1.86 -8.83 16.52
CA LYS A 100 -1.49 -10.19 16.96
C LYS A 100 -2.71 -11.11 17.01
N GLU A 101 -3.85 -10.58 17.45
CA GLU A 101 -5.12 -11.32 17.42
C GLU A 101 -5.57 -11.57 15.99
N LEU A 102 -5.47 -10.56 15.12
CA LEU A 102 -5.79 -10.72 13.69
C LEU A 102 -4.89 -11.76 13.00
N ASP A 103 -3.57 -11.72 13.25
CA ASP A 103 -2.62 -12.70 12.73
C ASP A 103 -3.03 -14.12 13.16
N GLN A 104 -3.50 -14.29 14.39
CA GLN A 104 -4.01 -15.58 14.88
C GLN A 104 -5.31 -15.99 14.18
N LYS A 105 -6.29 -15.08 14.04
CA LYS A 105 -7.53 -15.35 13.28
C LYS A 105 -7.24 -15.75 11.84
N ILE A 106 -6.24 -15.15 11.21
CA ILE A 106 -5.81 -15.49 9.85
C ILE A 106 -5.21 -16.89 9.78
N LYS A 107 -4.39 -17.28 10.77
CA LYS A 107 -3.86 -18.65 10.87
C LYS A 107 -4.99 -19.67 11.02
N ASP A 108 -5.96 -19.34 11.87
CA ASP A 108 -7.09 -20.20 12.24
C ASP A 108 -8.28 -20.12 11.24
N ASP A 109 -8.15 -19.34 10.15
CA ASP A 109 -9.19 -19.09 9.14
C ASP A 109 -10.53 -18.60 9.74
N SER A 110 -10.46 -17.82 10.83
CA SER A 110 -11.61 -17.29 11.56
C SER A 110 -11.79 -15.77 11.42
N TYR A 111 -11.10 -15.16 10.45
CA TYR A 111 -11.20 -13.72 10.18
C TYR A 111 -12.53 -13.37 9.48
N THR A 112 -12.91 -12.10 9.56
CA THR A 112 -14.15 -11.56 8.99
C THR A 112 -13.89 -10.25 8.25
N ASP A 113 -14.85 -9.80 7.44
CA ASP A 113 -14.77 -8.49 6.77
C ASP A 113 -14.59 -7.33 7.78
N GLU A 114 -15.14 -7.46 8.99
CA GLU A 114 -15.02 -6.42 10.03
C GLU A 114 -13.56 -6.22 10.47
N ASP A 115 -12.75 -7.28 10.47
CA ASP A 115 -11.33 -7.19 10.81
C ASP A 115 -10.55 -6.30 9.81
N PHE A 116 -11.04 -6.16 8.57
CA PHE A 116 -10.42 -5.36 7.51
C PHE A 116 -11.11 -4.02 7.25
N ARG A 117 -12.27 -3.77 7.88
CA ARG A 117 -13.09 -2.58 7.66
C ARG A 117 -12.34 -1.25 7.80
N ASN A 118 -11.38 -1.16 8.71
CA ASN A 118 -10.57 0.05 8.92
C ASN A 118 -9.20 0.00 8.23
N ALA A 119 -8.90 -1.08 7.50
CA ALA A 119 -7.67 -1.23 6.75
C ALA A 119 -7.74 -0.44 5.44
N VAL A 120 -6.73 0.38 5.18
CA VAL A 120 -6.51 1.06 3.90
C VAL A 120 -5.28 0.50 3.22
N ILE A 121 -5.33 0.41 1.90
CA ILE A 121 -4.20 -0.08 1.10
C ILE A 121 -3.30 1.10 0.81
N ALA A 122 -2.03 0.95 1.15
CA ALA A 122 -1.03 1.99 1.11
C ALA A 122 0.26 1.49 0.47
N LYS A 123 1.05 2.42 -0.04
CA LYS A 123 2.39 2.16 -0.56
C LYS A 123 3.40 3.09 0.04
N VAL A 124 4.64 2.63 0.10
CA VAL A 124 5.78 3.48 0.39
C VAL A 124 6.14 4.28 -0.86
N GLN A 125 6.25 5.59 -0.72
CA GLN A 125 6.74 6.47 -1.79
C GLN A 125 7.41 7.70 -1.21
N TYR A 126 8.09 8.45 -2.08
CA TYR A 126 8.57 9.77 -1.70
C TYR A 126 7.42 10.76 -1.60
N ALA A 127 7.41 11.53 -0.51
CA ALA A 127 6.53 12.68 -0.31
C ALA A 127 7.36 13.96 -0.32
N PHE A 128 7.26 14.71 -1.42
CA PHE A 128 7.94 16.00 -1.58
C PHE A 128 7.04 17.16 -1.13
N CYS A 129 7.47 17.89 -0.10
CA CYS A 129 6.78 19.10 0.32
C CYS A 129 7.18 20.28 -0.56
N ARG A 130 6.23 20.81 -1.36
CA ARG A 130 6.51 21.95 -2.26
C ARG A 130 6.86 23.26 -1.53
N HIS A 131 6.44 23.42 -0.28
CA HIS A 131 6.66 24.63 0.50
C HIS A 131 8.07 24.71 1.08
N CYS A 132 8.51 23.67 1.79
CA CYS A 132 9.85 23.64 2.40
C CYS A 132 10.88 22.86 1.59
N ARG A 133 10.48 22.28 0.44
CA ARG A 133 11.30 21.46 -0.46
C ARG A 133 11.91 20.20 0.17
N ASN A 134 11.57 19.88 1.41
CA ASN A 134 12.00 18.63 2.02
C ASN A 134 11.29 17.43 1.37
N LYS A 135 12.07 16.37 1.17
CA LYS A 135 11.62 15.07 0.70
C LYS A 135 11.62 14.08 1.85
N TYR A 136 10.59 13.25 1.94
CA TYR A 136 10.46 12.23 2.98
C TYR A 136 10.13 10.88 2.35
N ILE A 137 10.52 9.80 3.02
CA ILE A 137 9.90 8.49 2.81
C ILE A 137 8.59 8.49 3.58
N ALA A 138 7.50 8.11 2.92
CA ALA A 138 6.17 8.15 3.51
C ALA A 138 5.34 6.95 3.11
N LEU A 139 4.47 6.50 4.04
CA LEU A 139 3.37 5.61 3.74
C LEU A 139 2.19 6.45 3.26
N VAL A 140 1.71 6.18 2.06
CA VAL A 140 0.65 6.96 1.41
C VAL A 140 -0.44 6.03 0.93
N CYS A 141 -1.70 6.42 1.11
CA CYS A 141 -2.84 5.68 0.55
C CYS A 141 -2.70 5.55 -0.97
N ASP A 142 -2.79 4.34 -1.49
CA ASP A 142 -2.56 4.10 -2.91
C ASP A 142 -3.85 4.16 -3.71
N LYS A 143 -4.17 5.33 -4.27
CA LYS A 143 -5.32 5.45 -5.18
C LYS A 143 -5.27 4.46 -6.35
N GLU A 144 -4.10 4.19 -6.91
CA GLU A 144 -3.96 3.43 -8.15
C GLU A 144 -4.37 1.97 -7.95
N ILE A 145 -4.02 1.34 -6.82
CA ILE A 145 -4.40 -0.05 -6.54
C ILE A 145 -5.92 -0.21 -6.40
N TYR A 146 -6.59 0.74 -5.74
CA TYR A 146 -8.05 0.77 -5.69
C TYR A 146 -8.64 0.89 -7.10
N MET A 147 -8.15 1.83 -7.92
CA MET A 147 -8.63 1.96 -9.30
C MET A 147 -8.44 0.66 -10.09
N SER A 148 -7.28 0.02 -9.99
CA SER A 148 -6.97 -1.21 -10.72
C SER A 148 -7.75 -2.44 -10.27
N MET A 149 -8.15 -2.53 -8.99
CA MET A 149 -8.94 -3.65 -8.49
C MET A 149 -10.44 -3.50 -8.73
N TYR A 150 -10.97 -2.27 -8.62
CA TYR A 150 -12.42 -2.03 -8.64
C TYR A 150 -12.96 -1.70 -10.04
N ILE A 151 -12.18 -1.06 -10.92
CA ILE A 151 -12.62 -0.73 -12.28
C ILE A 151 -12.97 -2.00 -13.10
N PRO A 152 -12.16 -3.08 -13.10
CA PRO A 152 -12.49 -4.29 -13.86
C PRO A 152 -13.73 -5.02 -13.31
N LYS A 153 -14.05 -4.84 -12.02
CA LYS A 153 -15.22 -5.46 -11.37
C LYS A 153 -16.51 -4.64 -11.54
N HIS A 154 -16.47 -3.49 -12.21
CA HIS A 154 -17.59 -2.54 -12.34
C HIS A 154 -18.17 -2.09 -10.99
N ILE A 155 -17.37 -2.15 -9.91
CA ILE A 155 -17.79 -1.69 -8.59
C ILE A 155 -17.58 -0.17 -8.51
N PRO A 156 -18.58 0.62 -8.08
CA PRO A 156 -18.41 2.06 -7.95
C PRO A 156 -17.27 2.41 -6.98
N LEU A 157 -16.35 3.28 -7.42
CA LEU A 157 -15.25 3.77 -6.59
C LEU A 157 -15.74 4.50 -5.32
N SER A 158 -16.94 5.10 -5.39
CA SER A 158 -17.65 5.71 -4.26
C SER A 158 -17.85 4.75 -3.10
N ASP A 159 -18.03 3.47 -3.37
CA ASP A 159 -18.55 2.54 -2.38
C ASP A 159 -17.46 2.00 -1.46
N ASN A 160 -16.19 2.09 -1.88
CA ASN A 160 -15.03 1.58 -1.14
C ASN A 160 -13.87 2.59 -1.03
N TYR A 161 -13.37 3.17 -2.12
CA TYR A 161 -12.19 4.06 -2.05
C TYR A 161 -12.48 5.35 -1.27
N TYR A 162 -13.58 6.04 -1.56
CA TYR A 162 -13.92 7.29 -0.88
C TYR A 162 -14.26 7.07 0.60
N LYS A 163 -14.99 5.99 0.95
CA LYS A 163 -15.23 5.62 2.35
C LYS A 163 -13.94 5.41 3.12
N LYS A 164 -12.96 4.71 2.52
CA LYS A 164 -11.65 4.45 3.14
C LYS A 164 -10.83 5.73 3.29
N ILE A 165 -10.87 6.65 2.31
CA ILE A 165 -10.16 7.94 2.41
C ILE A 165 -10.75 8.83 3.49
N ASP A 166 -12.08 8.86 3.64
CA ASP A 166 -12.73 9.71 4.65
C ASP A 166 -12.30 9.32 6.08
N MET A 167 -11.82 8.09 6.26
CA MET A 167 -11.26 7.58 7.53
C MET A 167 -9.79 8.01 7.74
N ILE A 168 -9.12 8.52 6.71
CA ILE A 168 -7.73 8.92 6.76
C ILE A 168 -7.61 10.34 7.29
N LYS A 169 -6.94 10.49 8.43
CA LYS A 169 -6.46 11.80 8.88
C LYS A 169 -5.21 12.18 8.08
N THR A 170 -5.36 13.06 7.09
CA THR A 170 -4.23 13.55 6.29
C THR A 170 -3.17 14.21 7.18
N ILE A 171 -1.97 13.64 7.20
CA ILE A 171 -0.83 14.19 7.94
C ILE A 171 -0.18 15.32 7.13
N ARG A 172 0.10 16.44 7.80
CA ARG A 172 0.78 17.62 7.23
C ARG A 172 2.29 17.43 7.25
N CYS A 173 3.01 18.20 6.42
CA CYS A 173 4.47 18.17 6.39
C CYS A 173 5.05 18.38 7.80
N PRO A 174 5.95 17.50 8.29
CA PRO A 174 6.46 17.61 9.65
C PRO A 174 7.34 18.85 9.89
N ASN A 175 7.91 19.44 8.82
CA ASN A 175 8.79 20.61 8.92
C ASN A 175 8.06 21.95 8.84
N CYS A 176 7.03 22.08 8.00
CA CYS A 176 6.36 23.37 7.77
C CYS A 176 4.83 23.34 7.99
N ASN A 177 4.28 22.19 8.39
CA ASN A 177 2.86 21.98 8.65
C ASN A 177 1.92 22.26 7.45
N GLU A 178 2.48 22.35 6.24
CA GLU A 178 1.72 22.51 5.00
C GLU A 178 1.20 21.19 4.45
N LEU A 179 0.12 21.27 3.67
CA LEU A 179 -0.43 20.12 2.97
C LEU A 179 0.47 19.73 1.79
N ILE A 180 0.75 18.44 1.66
CA ILE A 180 1.62 17.91 0.58
C ILE A 180 0.83 17.54 -0.69
N GLY A 181 -0.51 17.56 -0.63
CA GLY A 181 -1.38 17.15 -1.74
C GLY A 181 -1.44 15.62 -1.95
N LEU A 182 -1.02 14.86 -0.93
CA LEU A 182 -1.10 13.40 -0.86
C LEU A 182 -1.80 13.00 0.45
N PHE A 183 -2.52 11.87 0.44
CA PHE A 183 -3.08 11.26 1.65
C PHE A 183 -2.00 10.47 2.39
N VAL A 184 -1.10 11.20 3.07
CA VAL A 184 0.00 10.62 3.85
C VAL A 184 -0.55 10.04 5.16
N LEU A 185 -0.24 8.76 5.39
CA LEU A 185 -0.62 7.99 6.58
C LEU A 185 0.47 8.02 7.66
N ARG A 186 1.75 8.05 7.24
CA ARG A 186 2.92 8.10 8.13
C ARG A 186 4.12 8.67 7.39
N PHE A 187 4.91 9.49 8.07
CA PHE A 187 6.26 9.85 7.64
C PHE A 187 7.27 8.95 8.35
N PHE A 188 8.30 8.52 7.62
CA PHE A 188 9.47 7.85 8.17
C PHE A 188 10.63 8.86 8.17
N ASP A 189 11.65 8.59 7.36
CA ASP A 189 12.85 9.42 7.33
C ASP A 189 12.73 10.60 6.37
N LYS A 190 13.35 11.71 6.76
CA LYS A 190 13.70 12.77 5.83
C LYS A 190 14.81 12.25 4.93
N VAL A 191 14.63 12.40 3.63
CA VAL A 191 15.68 12.09 2.65
C VAL A 191 16.61 13.29 2.62
N GLU A 192 17.85 13.09 3.03
CA GLU A 192 18.92 14.07 2.78
C GLU A 192 19.23 14.05 1.29
N ASP A 193 19.28 15.23 0.67
CA ASP A 193 19.79 15.33 -0.70
C ASP A 193 21.27 14.94 -0.62
N GLY A 194 21.61 13.77 -1.18
CA GLY A 194 23.00 13.36 -1.33
C GLY A 194 23.75 14.40 -2.17
N ASN A 195 24.87 14.88 -1.65
CA ASN A 195 25.85 15.66 -2.42
C ASN A 195 26.35 14.86 -3.62
#